data_AF-A0A556TJG1-F1
#
_entry.id   AF-A0A556TJG1-F1
#
_cell.length_a   1.000
_cell.length_b   1.000
_cell.length_c   1.000
_cell.angle_alpha   90.00
_cell.angle_beta   90.00
_cell.angle_gamma   90.00
#
_symmetry.space_group_name_H-M   'P 1'
#
loop_
_entity.id
_entity.type
_entity.pdbx_description
1 polymer ?
#
loop_
_entity_poly.entity_id
_entity_poly.type
_entity_poly.pdbx_seq_one_letter_code
_entity_poly.pdbx_strand_id
1 'polypeptide(L)'
;MASEKDKKRHPSERRKEKSRDAARCRRSKETEVFYELAHQLPLPHSIRSHLDKASIIRLAISFLRTRKLLSSVYGKKHKELSTERDFFMRMKCTVTNRGRTVNLKSASWKVLHCTGHLKVYPSRPPHVLCGFAEPPLTCLVVLCEPIPPASSMDPPIESKTFISRHSMDLKFTYCDERHVALYNSSN
;
A
#
# COMPACT_ATOMS: atom_id res chain seq x y z
N MET A 1 -49.06 -49.23 -15.14
CA MET A 1 -49.21 -49.59 -13.71
C MET A 1 -47.88 -49.39 -13.01
N ALA A 2 -47.94 -48.84 -11.81
CA ALA A 2 -46.86 -48.20 -11.08
C ALA A 2 -45.75 -49.14 -10.56
N SER A 3 -44.55 -48.59 -10.35
CA SER A 3 -43.96 -48.54 -9.00
C SER A 3 -42.71 -47.66 -8.98
N GLU A 4 -42.95 -46.38 -8.73
CA GLU A 4 -42.29 -45.58 -7.71
C GLU A 4 -41.22 -46.33 -6.89
N LYS A 5 -39.94 -46.16 -7.26
CA LYS A 5 -38.80 -46.40 -6.36
C LYS A 5 -38.06 -45.10 -6.12
N ASP A 6 -38.80 -44.10 -5.62
CA ASP A 6 -38.22 -43.02 -4.85
C ASP A 6 -37.78 -43.60 -3.50
N LYS A 7 -36.61 -44.25 -3.53
CA LYS A 7 -36.01 -44.96 -2.40
C LYS A 7 -35.55 -43.91 -1.40
N LYS A 8 -36.44 -43.55 -0.47
CA LYS A 8 -36.24 -42.68 0.71
C LYS A 8 -34.78 -42.62 1.16
N ARG A 9 -34.04 -41.60 0.71
CA ARG A 9 -32.73 -41.24 1.31
C ARG A 9 -32.94 -41.02 2.80
N HIS A 10 -32.10 -41.63 3.63
CA HIS A 10 -32.18 -41.58 5.08
C HIS A 10 -32.31 -40.11 5.57
N PRO A 11 -33.18 -39.79 6.55
CA PRO A 11 -33.46 -38.41 6.95
C PRO A 11 -32.21 -37.59 7.31
N SER A 12 -31.16 -38.25 7.81
CA SER A 12 -29.88 -37.60 8.10
C SER A 12 -29.09 -37.20 6.85
N GLU A 13 -29.15 -37.96 5.76
CA GLU A 13 -28.51 -37.63 4.48
C GLU A 13 -29.17 -36.42 3.85
N ARG A 14 -30.50 -36.36 3.83
CA ARG A 14 -31.24 -35.18 3.33
C ARG A 14 -30.92 -33.91 4.14
N ARG A 15 -30.72 -34.02 5.47
CA ARG A 15 -30.31 -32.89 6.31
C ARG A 15 -28.88 -32.43 6.00
N LYS A 16 -27.95 -33.37 5.80
CA LYS A 16 -26.56 -33.07 5.42
C LYS A 16 -26.48 -32.42 4.03
N GLU A 17 -27.24 -32.92 3.06
CA GLU A 17 -27.31 -32.38 1.70
C GLU A 17 -27.79 -30.92 1.70
N LYS A 18 -28.88 -30.61 2.42
CA LYS A 18 -29.36 -29.23 2.60
C LYS A 18 -28.30 -28.30 3.23
N SER A 19 -27.57 -28.78 4.24
CA SER A 19 -26.50 -28.00 4.87
C SER A 19 -25.35 -27.71 3.88
N ARG A 20 -24.97 -28.71 3.07
CA ARG A 20 -23.94 -28.56 2.04
C ARG A 20 -24.35 -27.55 0.98
N ASP A 21 -25.59 -27.62 0.49
CA ASP A 21 -26.10 -26.68 -0.51
C ASP A 21 -26.20 -25.26 0.06
N ALA A 22 -26.65 -25.11 1.32
CA ALA A 22 -26.64 -23.83 2.01
C ALA A 22 -25.22 -23.27 2.15
N ALA A 23 -24.22 -24.10 2.51
CA ALA A 23 -22.83 -23.68 2.58
C ALA A 23 -22.26 -23.29 1.22
N ARG A 24 -22.62 -24.01 0.14
CA ARG A 24 -22.23 -23.66 -1.24
C ARG A 24 -22.83 -22.31 -1.64
N CYS A 25 -24.13 -22.11 -1.42
CA CYS A 25 -24.83 -20.86 -1.69
C CYS A 25 -24.18 -19.67 -0.98
N ARG A 26 -23.86 -19.81 0.32
CA ARG A 26 -23.15 -18.78 1.08
C ARG A 26 -21.79 -18.44 0.46
N ARG A 27 -20.98 -19.44 0.09
CA ARG A 27 -19.65 -19.22 -0.53
C ARG A 27 -19.74 -18.57 -1.91
N SER A 28 -20.75 -18.92 -2.71
CA SER A 28 -21.00 -18.29 -4.01
C SER A 28 -21.37 -16.82 -3.84
N LYS A 29 -22.29 -16.51 -2.91
CA LYS A 29 -22.69 -15.11 -2.63
C LYS A 29 -21.55 -14.28 -2.06
N GLU A 30 -20.77 -14.85 -1.14
CA GLU A 30 -19.55 -14.21 -0.62
C GLU A 30 -18.60 -13.83 -1.76
N THR A 31 -18.38 -14.74 -2.70
CA THR A 31 -17.49 -14.51 -3.85
C THR A 31 -18.00 -13.40 -4.75
N GLU A 32 -19.30 -13.35 -5.03
CA GLU A 32 -19.93 -12.27 -5.78
C GLU A 32 -19.68 -10.90 -5.12
N VAL A 33 -19.90 -10.80 -3.80
CA VAL A 33 -19.70 -9.56 -3.04
C VAL A 33 -18.24 -9.11 -3.07
N PHE A 34 -17.26 -10.04 -3.01
CA PHE A 34 -15.85 -9.70 -3.15
C PHE A 34 -15.54 -9.05 -4.50
N TYR A 35 -16.07 -9.62 -5.59
CA TYR A 35 -15.85 -9.06 -6.91
C TYR A 35 -16.56 -7.72 -7.07
N GLU A 36 -17.77 -7.56 -6.54
CA GLU A 36 -18.47 -6.26 -6.51
C GLU A 36 -17.66 -5.20 -5.76
N LEU A 37 -17.10 -5.52 -4.59
CA LEU A 37 -16.19 -4.63 -3.87
C LEU A 37 -14.96 -4.26 -4.72
N ALA A 38 -14.37 -5.25 -5.40
CA ALA A 38 -13.24 -4.98 -6.29
C ALA A 38 -13.64 -4.01 -7.42
N HIS A 39 -14.88 -4.10 -7.92
CA HIS A 39 -15.41 -3.20 -8.95
C HIS A 39 -15.47 -1.73 -8.50
N GLN A 40 -15.61 -1.48 -7.20
CA GLN A 40 -15.61 -0.13 -6.61
C GLN A 40 -14.21 0.45 -6.38
N LEU A 41 -13.14 -0.35 -6.50
CA LEU A 41 -11.78 0.13 -6.36
C LEU A 41 -11.34 0.91 -7.61
N PRO A 42 -10.54 1.98 -7.47
CA PRO A 42 -10.05 2.80 -8.58
C PRO A 42 -8.92 2.08 -9.34
N LEU A 43 -9.22 0.92 -9.93
CA LEU A 43 -8.29 0.05 -10.63
C LEU A 43 -8.85 -0.35 -12.00
N PRO A 44 -8.00 -0.47 -13.04
CA PRO A 44 -8.43 -0.94 -14.34
C PRO A 44 -8.88 -2.41 -14.28
N HIS A 45 -9.81 -2.79 -15.18
CA HIS A 45 -10.41 -4.12 -15.19
C HIS A 45 -9.39 -5.26 -15.31
N SER A 46 -8.32 -5.05 -16.10
CA SER A 46 -7.22 -6.00 -16.31
C SER A 46 -6.49 -6.41 -15.03
N ILE A 47 -6.41 -5.53 -14.03
CA ILE A 47 -5.80 -5.83 -12.73
C ILE A 47 -6.84 -6.46 -11.81
N ARG A 48 -8.05 -5.88 -11.78
CA ARG A 48 -9.15 -6.32 -10.92
C ARG A 48 -9.54 -7.79 -11.14
N SER A 49 -9.59 -8.25 -12.39
CA SER A 49 -10.01 -9.62 -12.72
C SER A 49 -9.09 -10.69 -12.14
N HIS A 50 -7.86 -10.34 -11.79
CA HIS A 50 -6.83 -11.25 -11.27
C HIS A 50 -6.63 -11.13 -9.75
N LEU A 51 -7.41 -10.28 -9.05
CA LEU A 51 -7.27 -10.10 -7.61
C LEU A 51 -7.85 -11.29 -6.83
N ASP A 52 -7.10 -11.76 -5.84
CA ASP A 52 -7.59 -12.69 -4.84
C ASP A 52 -8.37 -11.96 -3.73
N LYS A 53 -9.20 -12.71 -2.99
CA LYS A 53 -10.07 -12.15 -1.93
C LYS A 53 -9.29 -11.35 -0.88
N ALA A 54 -8.09 -11.82 -0.50
CA ALA A 54 -7.27 -11.15 0.49
C ALA A 54 -6.71 -9.82 -0.03
N SER A 55 -6.25 -9.77 -1.28
CA SER A 55 -5.78 -8.50 -1.87
C SER A 55 -6.93 -7.51 -2.06
N ILE A 56 -8.14 -7.95 -2.42
CA ILE A 56 -9.31 -7.08 -2.49
C ILE A 56 -9.53 -6.37 -1.14
N ILE A 57 -9.51 -7.10 -0.02
CA ILE A 57 -9.64 -6.50 1.33
C ILE A 57 -8.50 -5.52 1.63
N ARG A 58 -7.25 -5.92 1.40
CA ARG A 58 -6.09 -5.07 1.68
C ARG A 58 -6.15 -3.76 0.88
N LEU A 59 -6.52 -3.84 -0.40
CA LEU A 59 -6.65 -2.68 -1.26
C LEU A 59 -7.85 -1.80 -0.86
N ALA A 60 -8.99 -2.39 -0.49
CA ALA A 60 -10.13 -1.64 0.01
C ALA A 60 -9.83 -0.90 1.32
N ILE A 61 -9.18 -1.57 2.28
CA ILE A 61 -8.75 -0.94 3.54
C ILE A 61 -7.75 0.20 3.24
N SER A 62 -6.76 -0.06 2.37
CA SER A 62 -5.79 0.95 1.94
C SER A 62 -6.50 2.17 1.32
N PHE A 63 -7.41 1.94 0.38
CA PHE A 63 -8.17 2.99 -0.29
C PHE A 63 -8.99 3.83 0.70
N LEU A 64 -9.69 3.20 1.65
CA LEU A 64 -10.46 3.92 2.68
C LEU A 64 -9.56 4.72 3.63
N ARG A 65 -8.41 4.16 4.03
CA ARG A 65 -7.42 4.88 4.87
C ARG A 65 -6.85 6.07 4.13
N THR A 66 -6.44 5.89 2.87
CA THR A 66 -5.95 6.97 2.02
C THR A 66 -7.02 8.04 1.83
N ARG A 67 -8.28 7.67 1.54
CA ARG A 67 -9.36 8.64 1.40
C ARG A 67 -9.60 9.43 2.69
N LYS A 68 -9.57 8.77 3.85
CA LYS A 68 -9.69 9.44 5.17
C LYS A 68 -8.54 10.41 5.43
N LEU A 69 -7.32 10.02 5.06
CA LEU A 69 -6.15 10.91 5.12
C LEU A 69 -6.37 12.10 4.18
N LEU A 70 -6.69 11.86 2.90
CA LEU A 70 -6.94 12.92 1.92
C LEU A 70 -8.08 13.86 2.33
N SER A 71 -9.19 13.37 2.87
CA SER A 71 -10.28 14.23 3.37
C SER A 71 -9.86 15.08 4.58
N SER A 72 -9.04 14.54 5.47
CA SER A 72 -8.42 15.31 6.56
C SER A 72 -7.41 16.36 6.03
N VAL A 73 -6.68 16.00 4.97
CA VAL A 73 -5.65 16.78 4.26
C VAL A 73 -6.25 17.96 3.48
N TYR A 74 -7.39 17.79 2.81
CA TYR A 74 -8.00 18.81 1.94
C TYR A 74 -9.12 19.62 2.63
N GLY A 75 -9.52 19.26 3.86
CA GLY A 75 -10.57 19.95 4.62
C GLY A 75 -10.17 21.30 5.24
N LYS A 76 -8.91 21.73 5.13
CA LYS A 76 -8.45 23.04 5.64
C LYS A 76 -7.60 23.75 4.59
N LYS A 77 -8.20 24.72 3.90
CA LYS A 77 -7.46 25.73 3.12
C LYS A 77 -6.63 26.59 4.09
N HIS A 78 -5.31 26.48 4.08
CA HIS A 78 -4.44 27.51 4.64
C HIS A 78 -3.05 27.53 3.96
N LYS A 79 -2.72 28.71 3.42
CA LYS A 79 -1.49 29.27 2.84
C LYS A 79 -0.33 28.35 2.39
N GLU A 80 0.08 28.67 1.17
CA GLU A 80 0.94 27.98 0.22
C GLU A 80 2.44 28.19 0.49
N LEU A 81 3.10 27.15 0.98
CA LEU A 81 4.49 26.85 0.65
C LEU A 81 4.42 25.61 -0.24
N SER A 82 5.18 25.56 -1.34
CA SER A 82 5.17 24.40 -2.24
C SER A 82 5.50 23.13 -1.45
N THR A 83 4.46 22.35 -1.18
CA THR A 83 4.58 21.04 -0.54
C THR A 83 4.98 19.98 -1.56
N GLU A 84 4.94 20.31 -2.85
CA GLU A 84 5.31 19.42 -3.95
C GLU A 84 6.79 19.04 -3.90
N ARG A 85 7.06 17.78 -4.20
CA ARG A 85 8.39 17.18 -4.22
C ARG A 85 8.52 16.43 -5.52
N ASP A 86 9.58 16.73 -6.24
CA ASP A 86 9.99 16.07 -7.47
C ASP A 86 11.50 15.79 -7.33
N PHE A 87 11.86 14.51 -7.28
CA PHE A 87 13.24 14.09 -7.16
C PHE A 87 13.46 12.69 -7.73
N PHE A 88 14.71 12.36 -8.00
CA PHE A 88 15.10 11.02 -8.39
C PHE A 88 15.70 10.28 -7.20
N MET A 89 15.33 9.01 -7.03
CA MET A 89 15.89 8.14 -6.00
C MET A 89 16.39 6.84 -6.61
N ARG A 90 17.68 6.56 -6.42
CA ARG A 90 18.26 5.27 -6.77
C ARG A 90 18.20 4.36 -5.55
N MET A 91 17.37 3.32 -5.61
CA MET A 91 17.19 2.37 -4.52
C MET A 91 17.59 0.96 -4.93
N LYS A 92 18.04 0.17 -3.96
CA LYS A 92 18.38 -1.23 -4.18
C LYS A 92 17.11 -2.09 -4.14
N CYS A 93 16.83 -2.79 -5.23
CA CYS A 93 15.58 -3.53 -5.41
C CYS A 93 15.85 -5.04 -5.46
N THR A 94 15.27 -5.77 -4.51
CA THR A 94 15.32 -7.25 -4.44
C THR A 94 14.34 -7.93 -5.40
N VAL A 95 13.42 -7.18 -6.02
CA VAL A 95 12.45 -7.71 -6.98
C VAL A 95 12.96 -7.47 -8.40
N THR A 96 13.24 -8.56 -9.11
CA THR A 96 13.67 -8.53 -10.51
C THR A 96 12.53 -8.12 -11.45
N ASN A 97 12.84 -7.72 -12.69
CA ASN A 97 11.83 -7.41 -13.70
C ASN A 97 10.95 -8.62 -14.09
N ARG A 98 11.38 -9.84 -13.73
CA ARG A 98 10.61 -11.08 -13.89
C ARG A 98 9.79 -11.44 -12.63
N GLY A 99 9.69 -10.55 -11.65
CA GLY A 99 8.93 -10.77 -10.41
C GLY A 99 9.58 -11.73 -9.41
N ARG A 100 10.81 -12.20 -9.65
CA ARG A 100 11.55 -13.06 -8.70
C ARG A 100 12.22 -12.20 -7.63
N THR A 101 12.16 -12.67 -6.39
CA THR A 101 12.89 -12.08 -5.26
C THR A 101 14.31 -12.64 -5.21
N VAL A 102 15.31 -11.76 -5.15
CA VAL A 102 16.72 -12.10 -4.97
C VAL A 102 17.25 -11.57 -3.64
N ASN A 103 18.36 -12.12 -3.19
CA ASN A 103 19.05 -11.60 -2.00
C ASN A 103 19.61 -10.19 -2.26
N LEU A 104 19.97 -9.48 -1.18
CA LEU A 104 20.52 -8.14 -1.29
C LEU A 104 21.86 -8.09 -2.05
N LYS A 105 22.70 -9.14 -2.04
CA LYS A 105 23.97 -9.12 -2.81
C LYS A 105 23.71 -9.11 -4.33
N SER A 106 22.68 -9.82 -4.77
CA SER A 106 22.27 -9.92 -6.18
C SER A 106 21.24 -8.88 -6.60
N ALA A 107 20.73 -8.06 -5.68
CA ALA A 107 19.74 -7.02 -5.95
C ALA A 107 20.35 -5.89 -6.80
N SER A 108 19.60 -5.48 -7.82
CA SER A 108 19.98 -4.40 -8.73
C SER A 108 19.51 -3.04 -8.21
N TRP A 109 20.24 -1.98 -8.55
CA TRP A 109 19.79 -0.62 -8.29
C TRP A 109 18.79 -0.18 -9.35
N LYS A 110 17.67 0.38 -8.92
CA LYS A 110 16.66 1.00 -9.79
C LYS A 110 16.57 2.48 -9.50
N VAL A 111 16.53 3.29 -10.55
CA VAL A 111 16.24 4.72 -10.45
C VAL A 111 14.72 4.88 -10.52
N LEU A 112 14.19 5.61 -9.55
CA LEU A 112 12.79 6.01 -9.49
C LEU A 112 12.71 7.52 -9.69
N HIS A 113 11.73 7.95 -10.49
CA HIS A 113 11.20 9.31 -10.41
C HIS A 113 10.15 9.35 -9.30
N CYS A 114 10.34 10.23 -8.33
CA CYS A 114 9.49 10.36 -7.16
C CYS A 114 8.80 11.72 -7.19
N THR A 115 7.48 11.71 -7.42
CA THR A 115 6.65 12.92 -7.43
C THR A 115 5.60 12.84 -6.32
N GLY A 116 5.44 13.89 -5.53
CA GLY A 116 4.52 13.86 -4.40
C GLY A 116 4.52 15.11 -3.55
N HIS A 117 4.12 14.98 -2.28
CA HIS A 117 3.97 16.12 -1.38
C HIS A 117 4.41 15.82 0.06
N LEU A 118 5.00 16.83 0.72
CA LEU A 118 5.27 16.85 2.16
C LEU A 118 4.06 17.39 2.92
N LYS A 119 3.51 16.63 3.86
CA LYS A 119 2.33 17.01 4.66
C LYS A 119 2.66 16.99 6.15
N VAL A 120 2.42 18.11 6.82
CA VAL A 120 2.46 18.22 8.28
C VAL A 120 1.04 17.99 8.82
N TYR A 121 0.90 17.03 9.73
CA TYR A 121 -0.33 16.81 10.47
C TYR A 121 -0.20 17.47 11.84
N PRO A 122 -1.08 18.42 12.17
CA PRO A 122 -1.11 18.95 13.53
C PRO A 122 -1.41 17.83 14.50
N SER A 123 -0.79 17.89 15.68
CA SER A 123 -1.08 16.98 16.76
C SER A 123 -2.54 17.07 17.20
N ARG A 124 -3.10 15.95 17.65
CA ARG A 124 -4.45 15.94 18.21
C ARG A 124 -4.44 16.78 19.50
N PRO A 125 -5.54 17.49 19.84
CA PRO A 125 -5.64 18.08 21.16
C PRO A 125 -5.49 16.97 22.22
N PRO A 126 -4.70 17.20 23.29
CA PRO A 126 -4.43 16.17 24.29
C PRO A 126 -5.74 15.70 24.91
N HIS A 127 -5.97 14.39 24.96
CA HIS A 127 -6.96 13.84 25.89
C HIS A 127 -6.47 14.11 27.32
N VAL A 128 -7.35 14.68 28.14
CA VAL A 128 -7.12 15.38 29.43
C VAL A 128 -6.61 14.49 30.58
N LEU A 129 -5.90 13.38 30.31
CA LEU A 129 -5.46 12.45 31.35
C LEU A 129 -3.95 12.24 31.44
N CYS A 130 -3.17 12.71 30.46
CA CYS A 130 -1.71 12.68 30.55
C CYS A 130 -1.13 13.80 29.70
N GLY A 131 -0.37 14.71 30.31
CA GLY A 131 0.18 15.94 29.72
C GLY A 131 1.23 15.74 28.61
N PHE A 132 1.19 14.64 27.87
CA PHE A 132 2.00 14.44 26.67
C PHE A 132 1.28 15.02 25.45
N ALA A 133 1.76 16.16 24.97
CA ALA A 133 1.44 16.64 23.63
C ALA A 133 2.21 15.79 22.62
N GLU A 134 1.51 14.97 21.83
CA GLU A 134 2.10 14.26 20.69
C GLU A 134 2.73 15.28 19.72
N PRO A 135 3.94 15.06 19.19
CA PRO A 135 4.54 15.95 18.21
C PRO A 135 3.74 15.92 16.88
N PRO A 136 3.70 17.02 16.11
CA PRO A 136 3.11 17.04 14.78
C PRO A 136 3.78 16.00 13.86
N LEU A 137 2.99 15.11 13.26
CA LEU A 137 3.51 14.09 12.35
C LEU A 137 3.78 14.73 10.98
N THR A 138 5.04 14.71 10.53
CA THR A 138 5.37 15.12 9.16
C THR A 138 5.55 13.88 8.29
N CYS A 139 4.82 13.79 7.18
CA CYS A 139 4.92 12.66 6.25
C CYS A 139 5.23 13.13 4.82
N LEU A 140 5.99 12.31 4.10
CA LEU A 140 6.20 12.45 2.66
C LEU A 140 5.34 11.40 1.95
N VAL A 141 4.46 11.84 1.06
CA VAL A 141 3.64 10.94 0.22
C VAL A 141 4.08 11.13 -1.22
N VAL A 142 4.66 10.10 -1.82
CA VAL A 142 5.17 10.12 -3.19
C VAL A 142 4.67 8.93 -3.99
N LEU A 143 4.43 9.18 -5.28
CA LEU A 143 4.31 8.15 -6.30
C LEU A 143 5.69 7.96 -6.94
N CYS A 144 6.06 6.70 -7.16
CA CYS A 144 7.37 6.33 -7.66
C CYS A 144 7.24 5.57 -8.97
N GLU A 145 7.79 6.12 -10.05
CA GLU A 145 7.81 5.48 -11.37
C GLU A 145 9.23 5.01 -11.69
N PRO A 146 9.44 3.72 -12.03
CA PRO A 146 10.75 3.22 -12.39
C PRO A 146 11.17 3.75 -13.77
N ILE A 147 12.34 4.37 -13.83
CA ILE A 147 12.89 4.84 -15.10
C ILE A 147 13.66 3.69 -15.75
N PRO A 148 13.42 3.37 -17.03
CA PRO A 148 14.26 2.43 -17.77
C PRO A 148 15.73 2.87 -17.68
N PRO A 149 16.70 1.94 -17.64
CA PRO A 149 18.09 2.33 -17.69
C PRO A 149 18.34 3.05 -19.01
N ALA A 150 18.48 4.38 -18.97
CA ALA A 150 19.01 5.13 -20.09
C ALA A 150 20.41 4.58 -20.35
N SER A 151 20.65 4.08 -21.57
CA SER A 151 22.00 3.79 -22.03
C SER A 151 22.79 5.10 -21.92
N SER A 152 23.75 5.13 -20.99
CA SER A 152 24.62 6.27 -20.64
C SER A 152 23.92 7.59 -20.31
N MET A 153 23.43 7.71 -19.09
CA MET A 153 23.36 9.00 -18.41
C MET A 153 23.92 8.77 -17.01
N ASP A 154 25.23 8.95 -16.83
CA ASP A 154 25.76 9.27 -15.50
C ASP A 154 25.24 10.68 -15.20
N PRO A 155 24.30 10.86 -14.25
CA PRO A 155 23.90 12.20 -13.87
C PRO A 155 25.12 12.86 -13.22
N PRO A 156 25.37 14.16 -13.47
CA PRO A 156 26.33 14.90 -12.66
C PRO A 156 25.90 14.71 -11.21
N ILE A 157 26.83 14.30 -10.34
CA ILE A 157 26.60 14.23 -8.90
C ILE A 157 26.44 15.68 -8.44
N GLU A 158 25.24 16.24 -8.59
CA GLU A 158 24.93 17.58 -8.17
C GLU A 158 25.10 17.67 -6.65
N SER A 159 25.48 18.87 -6.17
CA SER A 159 25.66 19.22 -4.76
C SER A 159 24.45 18.96 -3.85
N LYS A 160 23.34 18.42 -4.38
CA LYS A 160 22.09 18.08 -3.69
C LYS A 160 21.85 16.56 -3.56
N THR A 161 22.74 15.73 -4.07
CA THR A 161 22.65 14.26 -3.93
C THR A 161 23.26 13.81 -2.61
N PHE A 162 22.54 12.99 -1.85
CA PHE A 162 23.04 12.38 -0.63
C PHE A 162 22.76 10.89 -0.60
N ILE A 163 23.58 10.14 0.14
CA ILE A 163 23.40 8.70 0.36
C ILE A 163 22.89 8.50 1.78
N SER A 164 21.82 7.71 1.91
CA SER A 164 21.36 7.21 3.19
C SER A 164 21.20 5.69 3.18
N ARG A 165 21.40 5.06 4.32
CA ARG A 165 21.05 3.65 4.56
C ARG A 165 20.05 3.56 5.69
N HIS A 166 19.14 2.61 5.58
CA HIS A 166 18.02 2.45 6.49
C HIS A 166 17.89 1.01 6.97
N SER A 167 17.45 0.81 8.20
CA SER A 167 16.95 -0.49 8.67
C SER A 167 15.55 -0.78 8.09
N MET A 168 15.03 -1.99 8.32
CA MET A 168 13.72 -2.42 7.80
C MET A 168 12.54 -1.59 8.35
N ASP A 169 12.73 -0.93 9.49
CA ASP A 169 11.79 0.03 10.09
C ASP A 169 12.00 1.48 9.59
N LEU A 170 12.77 1.65 8.51
CA LEU A 170 13.07 2.93 7.86
C LEU A 170 13.84 3.94 8.72
N LYS A 171 14.48 3.49 9.81
CA LYS A 171 15.39 4.35 10.58
C LYS A 171 16.72 4.48 9.86
N PHE A 172 17.26 5.70 9.83
CA PHE A 172 18.58 5.95 9.28
C PHE A 172 19.65 5.22 10.10
N THR A 173 20.44 4.40 9.42
CA THR A 173 21.66 3.77 9.95
C THR A 173 22.92 4.47 9.46
N TYR A 174 22.78 5.27 8.40
CA TYR A 174 23.84 6.09 7.82
C TYR A 174 23.22 7.20 6.97
N CYS A 175 23.83 8.39 6.98
CA CYS A 175 23.54 9.50 6.08
C CYS A 175 24.86 10.21 5.74
N ASP A 176 25.01 10.73 4.52
CA ASP A 176 26.18 11.53 4.11
C ASP A 176 26.39 12.71 5.10
N GLU A 177 27.63 12.91 5.54
CA GLU A 177 28.02 13.85 6.61
C GLU A 177 27.55 15.29 6.33
N ARG A 178 27.56 15.68 5.05
CA ARG A 178 27.09 17.00 4.60
C ARG A 178 25.60 17.26 4.91
N HIS A 179 24.83 16.21 5.16
CA HIS A 179 23.39 16.27 5.43
C HIS A 179 23.01 15.71 6.81
N VAL A 180 24.00 15.33 7.64
CA VAL A 180 23.77 14.84 9.01
C VAL A 180 23.13 15.92 9.90
N ALA A 181 23.44 17.19 9.67
CA ALA A 181 22.81 18.31 10.39
C ALA A 181 21.27 18.37 10.21
N LEU A 182 20.75 17.98 9.04
CA LEU A 182 19.31 17.93 8.78
C LEU A 182 18.61 16.78 9.51
N TYR A 183 19.33 15.66 9.70
CA TYR A 183 18.82 14.49 10.40
C TYR A 183 18.76 14.72 11.92
N ASN A 184 19.80 15.33 12.50
CA ASN A 184 19.88 15.55 13.94
C ASN A 184 18.96 16.68 14.45
N SER A 185 18.41 17.51 13.57
CA SER A 185 17.42 18.53 13.95
C SER A 185 15.99 17.99 14.16
N SER A 186 15.76 16.69 13.98
CA SER A 186 14.42 16.07 14.02
C SER A 186 14.25 14.95 15.05
N ASN A 187 15.21 14.78 15.98
CA ASN A 187 15.05 13.96 17.19
C ASN A 187 15.02 14.85 18.43
#